data_AF-A0A1A9I192-F1
#
_entry.id   AF-A0A1A9I192-F1
#
_cell.length_a   1.000
_cell.length_b   1.000
_cell.length_c   1.000
_cell.angle_alpha   90.00
_cell.angle_beta   90.00
_cell.angle_gamma   90.00
#
_symmetry.space_group_name_H-M   'P 1'
#
loop_
_entity.id
_entity.type
_entity.pdbx_description
1 polymer ?
#
loop_
_entity_poly.entity_id
_entity_poly.type
_entity_poly.pdbx_seq_one_letter_code
_entity_poly.pdbx_strand_id
1 'polypeptide(L)'
;MHHFRFKKFIVVNIAAAELNYYDADSLQLNMRVVAGKSSTRTPRFTVYCDQIILYPYWNVPRSIAVNEILPFTKIIPQYWAL
;
A
#
# COMPACT_ATOMS: atom_id res chain seq x y z
N MET A 1 -13.84 17.12 -16.56
CA MET A 1 -14.38 17.41 -15.22
C MET A 1 -13.54 16.67 -14.18
N HIS A 2 -12.33 17.16 -13.89
CA HIS A 2 -11.49 16.61 -12.82
C HIS A 2 -11.82 17.38 -11.54
N HIS A 3 -12.43 16.72 -10.56
CA HIS A 3 -12.84 17.35 -9.30
C HIS A 3 -11.65 17.72 -8.39
N PHE A 4 -10.43 17.33 -8.79
CA PHE A 4 -9.18 17.65 -8.14
C PHE A 4 -8.38 18.61 -9.02
N ARG A 5 -8.16 19.85 -8.55
CA ARG A 5 -7.35 20.87 -9.23
C ARG A 5 -5.85 20.70 -8.97
N PHE A 6 -5.38 19.47 -8.79
CA PHE A 6 -3.96 19.20 -8.55
C PHE A 6 -3.24 19.05 -9.89
N LYS A 7 -2.15 19.81 -10.07
CA LYS A 7 -1.28 19.65 -11.23
C LYS A 7 -0.64 18.26 -11.26
N LYS A 8 -0.29 17.71 -10.10
CA LYS A 8 0.35 16.40 -9.97
C LYS A 8 -0.48 15.52 -9.04
N PHE A 9 -0.83 14.33 -9.48
CA PHE A 9 -1.61 13.41 -8.65
C PHE A 9 -1.38 11.95 -9.05
N ILE A 10 -1.58 11.06 -8.07
CA ILE A 10 -1.51 9.62 -8.25
C ILE A 10 -2.93 9.07 -8.11
N VAL A 11 -3.34 8.25 -9.08
CA VAL A 11 -4.60 7.51 -9.04
C VAL A 11 -4.28 6.03 -8.93
N VAL A 12 -4.83 5.39 -7.90
CA VAL A 12 -4.78 3.94 -7.73
C VAL A 12 -6.15 3.36 -8.03
N ASN A 13 -6.26 2.59 -9.10
CA ASN A 13 -7.45 1.84 -9.41
C ASN A 13 -7.37 0.46 -8.75
N ILE A 14 -8.06 0.30 -7.62
CA ILE A 14 -8.05 -0.93 -6.82
C ILE A 14 -8.59 -2.13 -7.62
N ALA A 15 -9.64 -1.93 -8.43
CA ALA A 15 -10.25 -3.03 -9.19
C ALA A 15 -9.36 -3.50 -10.35
N ALA A 16 -8.62 -2.57 -10.97
CA ALA A 16 -7.67 -2.88 -12.04
C ALA A 16 -6.29 -3.31 -11.51
N ALA A 17 -6.00 -3.11 -10.22
CA ALA A 17 -4.67 -3.29 -9.63
C ALA A 17 -3.59 -2.47 -10.35
N GLU A 18 -3.91 -1.22 -10.70
CA GLU A 18 -3.04 -0.31 -11.44
C GLU A 18 -2.88 1.04 -10.73
N LEU A 19 -1.69 1.62 -10.87
CA LEU A 19 -1.35 2.96 -10.43
C LEU A 19 -0.95 3.81 -11.64
N ASN A 20 -1.54 5.01 -11.73
CA ASN A 20 -1.23 6.02 -12.72
C ASN A 20 -0.79 7.31 -12.04
N TYR A 21 0.36 7.85 -12.43
CA TYR A 21 0.82 9.18 -12.02
C TYR A 21 0.67 10.15 -13.18
N TYR A 22 -0.01 11.26 -12.92
CA TYR A 22 -0.27 12.34 -13.86
C TYR A 22 0.48 13.60 -13.46
N ASP A 23 1.05 14.28 -14.45
CA ASP A 23 1.53 15.66 -14.35
C ASP A 23 0.81 16.49 -15.42
N ALA A 24 0.05 17.48 -14.99
CA ALA A 24 -1.02 18.13 -15.74
C ALA A 24 -1.98 17.07 -16.34
N ASP A 25 -2.10 17.04 -17.68
CA ASP A 25 -2.98 16.13 -18.42
C ASP A 25 -2.22 14.96 -19.06
N SER A 26 -0.95 14.75 -18.69
CA SER A 26 -0.10 13.72 -19.28
C SER A 26 0.23 12.62 -18.28
N LEU A 27 0.01 11.36 -18.70
CA LEU A 27 0.39 10.18 -17.95
C LEU A 27 1.92 10.02 -17.98
N GLN A 28 2.55 10.12 -16.82
CA GLN A 28 4.01 10.06 -16.69
C GLN A 28 4.51 8.67 -16.28
N LEU A 29 3.70 7.94 -15.50
CA LEU A 29 4.03 6.60 -15.03
C LEU A 29 2.76 5.77 -14.93
N ASN A 30 2.85 4.53 -15.44
CA ASN A 30 1.88 3.48 -15.22
C ASN A 30 2.60 2.26 -14.66
N MET A 31 2.02 1.64 -13.63
CA MET A 31 2.55 0.40 -13.06
C MET A 31 1.46 -0.46 -12.45
N ARG A 32 1.71 -1.77 -12.41
CA ARG A 32 0.91 -2.71 -11.64
C ARG A 32 1.17 -2.55 -10.15
N VAL A 33 0.13 -2.74 -9.34
CA VAL A 33 0.22 -2.75 -7.87
C VAL A 33 -0.42 -4.01 -7.29
N VAL A 34 -0.16 -4.28 -6.01
CA VAL A 34 -0.83 -5.36 -5.27
C VAL A 34 -1.89 -4.74 -4.37
N ALA A 35 -3.16 -5.07 -4.62
CA ALA A 35 -4.27 -4.67 -3.77
C ALA A 35 -4.51 -5.69 -2.64
N GLY A 36 -5.16 -5.24 -1.56
CA GLY A 36 -5.54 -6.08 -0.43
C GLY A 36 -6.55 -7.18 -0.84
N LYS A 37 -6.53 -8.30 -0.11
CA LYS A 37 -7.46 -9.42 -0.34
C LYS A 37 -8.90 -8.99 -0.07
N SER A 38 -9.89 -9.77 -0.51
CA SER A 38 -11.30 -9.52 -0.22
C SER A 38 -11.62 -9.46 1.29
N SER A 39 -10.89 -10.23 2.11
CA SER A 39 -10.99 -10.21 3.58
C SER A 39 -10.24 -9.03 4.23
N THR A 40 -9.21 -8.49 3.58
CA THR A 40 -8.36 -7.38 4.06
C THR A 40 -8.22 -6.30 2.98
N ARG A 41 -9.36 -5.71 2.59
CA ARG A 41 -9.47 -4.79 1.44
C ARG A 41 -8.68 -3.51 1.64
N THR A 42 -8.03 -3.04 0.57
CA THR A 42 -7.45 -1.69 0.53
C THR A 42 -8.55 -0.64 0.74
N PRO A 43 -8.42 0.27 1.72
CA PRO A 43 -9.39 1.33 1.95
C PRO A 43 -9.36 2.37 0.83
N ARG A 44 -10.50 3.02 0.57
CA ARG A 44 -10.56 4.17 -0.34
C ARG A 44 -10.31 5.45 0.45
N PHE A 45 -9.32 6.23 0.00
CA PHE A 45 -9.00 7.51 0.63
C PHE A 45 -8.40 8.49 -0.39
N THR A 46 -8.29 9.75 0.03
CA THR A 46 -7.55 10.80 -0.66
C THR A 46 -6.73 11.55 0.37
N VAL A 47 -5.43 11.65 0.14
CA VAL A 47 -4.47 12.32 1.02
C VAL A 47 -3.38 12.98 0.19
N TYR A 48 -2.62 13.89 0.80
CA TYR A 48 -1.38 14.41 0.24
C TYR A 48 -0.24 13.44 0.53
N CYS A 49 0.63 13.21 -0.46
CA CYS A 49 1.89 12.50 -0.29
C CYS A 49 2.99 13.54 -0.02
N ASP A 50 3.43 13.66 1.24
CA ASP A 50 4.38 14.69 1.65
C ASP A 50 5.86 14.29 1.47
N GLN A 51 6.17 12.99 1.58
CA GLN A 51 7.54 12.50 1.52
C GLN A 51 7.65 11.08 0.97
N ILE A 52 8.84 10.74 0.49
CA ILE A 52 9.24 9.38 0.10
C ILE A 52 10.41 8.98 0.99
N ILE A 53 10.26 7.86 1.69
CA ILE A 53 11.31 7.30 2.54
C ILE A 53 11.96 6.13 1.79
N LEU A 54 13.27 6.23 1.57
CA LEU A 54 14.07 5.13 1.01
C LEU A 54 14.55 4.23 2.14
N TYR A 55 14.45 2.91 1.94
CA TYR A 55 14.80 1.89 2.94
C TYR A 55 14.08 2.04 4.30
N PRO A 56 12.74 2.10 4.33
CA PRO A 56 12.00 2.24 5.58
C PRO A 56 12.09 0.97 6.44
N TYR A 57 12.09 1.15 7.77
CA TYR A 57 11.79 0.06 8.69
C TYR A 57 10.32 -0.38 8.54
N TRP A 58 10.09 -1.69 8.54
CA TRP A 58 8.73 -2.23 8.54
C TRP A 58 8.25 -2.48 9.97
N ASN A 59 7.41 -1.57 10.47
CA ASN A 59 6.74 -1.73 11.75
C ASN A 59 5.54 -2.68 11.60
N VAL A 60 5.67 -3.91 12.09
CA VAL A 60 4.65 -4.96 11.95
C VAL A 60 3.34 -4.51 12.64
N PRO A 61 2.22 -4.39 11.92
CA PRO A 61 0.93 -4.09 12.52
C PRO A 61 0.51 -5.16 13.53
N ARG A 62 -0.15 -4.74 14.61
CA ARG A 62 -0.62 -5.65 15.67
C ARG A 62 -1.45 -6.82 15.15
N SER A 63 -2.30 -6.59 14.15
CA SER A 63 -3.14 -7.63 13.55
C SER A 63 -2.30 -8.72 12.89
N ILE A 64 -1.23 -8.37 12.17
CA ILE A 64 -0.31 -9.33 11.54
C ILE A 64 0.49 -10.06 12.63
N ALA A 65 1.03 -9.32 13.60
CA ALA A 65 1.79 -9.90 14.70
C ALA A 65 0.98 -10.96 15.48
N VAL A 66 -0.29 -10.67 15.79
CA VAL A 66 -1.14 -11.54 16.62
C VAL A 66 -1.82 -12.65 15.82
N ASN A 67 -2.30 -12.37 14.61
CA ASN A 67 -3.14 -13.32 13.86
C ASN A 67 -2.33 -14.18 12.88
N GLU A 68 -1.17 -13.71 12.45
CA GLU A 68 -0.35 -14.42 11.47
C GLU A 68 0.91 -14.95 12.15
N ILE A 69 1.72 -14.09 12.77
CA ILE A 69 3.05 -14.51 13.25
C ILE A 69 2.99 -15.31 14.56
N LEU A 70 2.27 -14.82 15.58
CA LEU A 70 2.19 -15.48 16.89
C LEU A 70 1.75 -16.95 16.81
N PRO A 71 0.71 -17.34 16.02
CA PRO A 71 0.32 -18.73 15.85
C PRO A 71 1.46 -19.62 15.31
N PHE A 72 2.24 -19.15 14.33
CA PHE A 72 3.38 -19.92 13.79
C PHE A 72 4.46 -20.14 14.85
N THR A 73 4.66 -19.17 15.71
CA THR A 73 5.78 -19.18 16.66
C THR A 73 5.52 -20.06 17.88
N LYS A 74 4.23 -20.27 18.20
CA LYS A 74 3.81 -21.33 19.13
C LYS A 74 4.11 -22.73 18.58
N ILE A 75 4.10 -22.90 17.26
CA ILE A 75 4.35 -24.18 16.58
C ILE A 75 5.86 -24.38 16.34
N ILE A 76 6.59 -23.33 15.96
CA ILE A 76 8.02 -23.34 15.69
C ILE A 76 8.71 -22.24 16.51
N PRO A 77 9.24 -22.57 17.71
CA PRO A 77 9.80 -21.59 18.62
C PRO A 77 11.02 -20.81 18.08
N GLN A 78 11.79 -21.38 17.14
CA GLN A 78 13.00 -20.74 16.59
C GLN A 78 12.75 -19.66 15.51
N TYR A 79 11.50 -19.35 15.15
CA TYR A 79 11.19 -18.49 13.99
C TYR A 79 11.71 -17.03 14.10
N TRP A 80 11.96 -16.52 15.31
CA TRP A 80 12.47 -15.15 15.53
C TRP A 80 13.94 -15.06 15.94
N ALA A 81 14.67 -16.18 15.93
CA ALA A 81 16.07 -16.19 16.31
C ALA A 81 16.97 -15.84 15.11
N LEU A 82 16.87 -14.59 14.63
CA LEU A 82 17.83 -13.95 13.72
C LEU A 82 18.02 -12.49 14.13
#